data_AF-A0A3D3NY22-F1
#
_entry.id   AF-A0A3D3NY22-F1
#
_cell.length_a   1.000
_cell.length_b   1.000
_cell.length_c   1.000
_cell.angle_alpha   90.00
_cell.angle_beta   90.00
_cell.angle_gamma   90.00
#
_symmetry.space_group_name_H-M   'P 1'
#
loop_
_entity.id
_entity.type
_entity.pdbx_description
1 polymer ?
#
loop_
_entity_poly.entity_id
_entity_poly.type
_entity_poly.pdbx_seq_one_letter_code
_entity_poly.pdbx_strand_id
1 'polypeptide(L)'
;MPAEVPPKIETLQPGVKMTLLAEHPDLVTPTGIDVDDQGRVWLVACHTHFRPEGYTGPGHDEVLVFDAEGKNRRVFYNATTATMNLQLGPDGWVYLAERSRILRVKDTDGDGKGDLEETLAVLDTLADYPHNGLSGMAWDPQGGLVFSLGENFGKDWTLTGTDGAQVSGRGEGGVFRCAPDGKALRRIARGFWNPFGLLVRADGEIFAAENDPGSRPPCRLLHIVEGADYGYQWVYGSAPVHPFVAWNGELRGTLGMVHPCGEGPCAILDLGGGLIIPSWSDHRIDYYPLTRKGAGHTSERVPLVKGSDYFRPTCMARGPDGAFYLTDWVFSSYPIHQRGRLWKLEMDPQAATWIKAAPDPLNEAARLAHDLRTGKATLPFARLLALAQGDDTCLADAALTALARASTGWTPETLRAMSAPDRLWSFIALRRKDITDEQWPRAFLRDTDPELRFEALRWIADAVLTPFLSEVEAMLSDTTLDFRLFEAALAAWNTLRGEPGAGV
;
A
#
# COMPACT_ATOMS: atom_id res chain seq x y z
N MET A 1 8.71 18.74 28.34
CA MET A 1 9.62 18.27 27.26
C MET A 1 10.97 18.95 27.46
N PRO A 2 12.12 18.24 27.31
CA PRO A 2 13.44 18.86 27.38
C PRO A 2 13.57 20.00 26.36
N ALA A 3 14.37 21.02 26.66
CA ALA A 3 14.60 22.14 25.74
C ALA A 3 15.39 21.66 24.52
N GLU A 4 16.54 21.02 24.77
CA GLU A 4 17.37 20.37 23.75
C GLU A 4 17.18 18.86 23.79
N VAL A 5 16.98 18.29 22.60
CA VAL A 5 16.85 16.84 22.42
C VAL A 5 17.79 16.48 21.28
N PRO A 6 19.02 16.02 21.55
CA PRO A 6 19.90 15.59 20.47
C PRO A 6 19.33 14.30 19.85
N PRO A 7 19.31 14.18 18.52
CA PRO A 7 18.75 13.01 17.82
C PRO A 7 19.51 11.72 18.10
N LYS A 8 20.82 11.82 18.38
CA LYS A 8 21.74 10.69 18.62
C LYS A 8 21.56 9.59 17.56
N ILE A 9 22.10 9.84 16.38
CA ILE A 9 22.09 8.90 15.26
C ILE A 9 23.47 8.27 15.07
N GLU A 10 23.48 7.06 14.55
CA GLU A 10 24.64 6.29 14.14
C GLU A 10 24.45 5.90 12.67
N THR A 11 25.45 6.18 11.84
CA THR A 11 25.51 5.69 10.46
C THR A 11 26.24 4.35 10.45
N LEU A 12 25.66 3.37 9.78
CA LEU A 12 26.08 1.96 9.91
C LEU A 12 26.85 1.44 8.69
N GLN A 13 26.81 2.17 7.57
CA GLN A 13 27.46 1.77 6.33
C GLN A 13 28.50 2.79 5.87
N PRO A 14 29.62 2.36 5.25
CA PRO A 14 30.58 3.25 4.63
C PRO A 14 29.92 4.16 3.58
N GLY A 15 30.35 5.41 3.55
CA GLY A 15 29.85 6.42 2.61
C GLY A 15 28.52 7.08 3.01
N VAL A 16 27.86 6.65 4.08
CA VAL A 16 26.61 7.26 4.56
C VAL A 16 26.90 8.45 5.46
N LYS A 17 26.30 9.60 5.15
CA LYS A 17 26.39 10.82 5.98
C LYS A 17 25.00 11.41 6.20
N MET A 18 24.70 11.79 7.44
CA MET A 18 23.50 12.53 7.79
C MET A 18 23.84 13.92 8.33
N THR A 19 23.16 14.94 7.81
CA THR A 19 23.31 16.34 8.21
C THR A 19 21.96 16.89 8.64
N LEU A 20 21.87 17.44 9.85
CA LEU A 20 20.68 18.17 10.30
C LEU A 20 20.65 19.53 9.60
N LEU A 21 19.55 19.85 8.90
CA LEU A 21 19.40 21.10 8.16
C LEU A 21 18.55 22.12 8.92
N ALA A 22 17.40 21.69 9.43
CA ALA A 22 16.48 22.51 10.20
C ALA A 22 15.77 21.69 11.26
N GLU A 23 15.30 22.34 12.31
CA GLU A 23 14.43 21.73 13.31
C GLU A 23 13.46 22.74 13.88
N HIS A 24 12.51 22.27 14.67
CA HIS A 24 11.64 23.09 15.50
C HIS A 24 12.40 24.29 16.16
N PRO A 25 11.80 25.49 16.20
CA PRO A 25 10.41 25.80 15.85
C PRO A 25 10.16 26.01 14.35
N ASP A 26 11.17 25.92 13.47
CA ASP A 26 11.03 26.24 12.05
C ASP A 26 10.14 25.22 11.30
N LEU A 27 10.09 23.98 11.78
CA LEU A 27 9.12 22.97 11.35
C LEU A 27 8.64 22.10 12.51
N VAL A 28 7.44 21.55 12.39
CA VAL A 28 6.83 20.69 13.41
C VAL A 28 6.00 19.58 12.78
N THR A 29 5.98 18.40 13.42
CA THR A 29 5.23 17.19 13.04
C THR A 29 5.15 16.97 11.52
N PRO A 30 6.29 16.71 10.85
CA PRO A 30 6.33 16.65 9.41
C PRO A 30 5.66 15.39 8.85
N THR A 31 4.75 15.54 7.88
CA THR A 31 3.91 14.46 7.32
C THR A 31 3.97 14.34 5.79
N GLY A 32 4.75 15.19 5.12
CA GLY A 32 5.01 15.10 3.69
C GLY A 32 6.27 15.87 3.35
N ILE A 33 7.01 15.41 2.34
CA ILE A 33 8.21 16.10 1.84
C ILE A 33 8.39 15.79 0.35
N ASP A 34 8.85 16.79 -0.40
CA ASP A 34 9.37 16.63 -1.75
C ASP A 34 10.43 17.70 -2.04
N VAL A 35 11.20 17.55 -3.12
CA VAL A 35 12.27 18.47 -3.50
C VAL A 35 12.14 18.83 -4.96
N ASP A 36 12.13 20.12 -5.27
CA ASP A 36 12.03 20.56 -6.66
C ASP A 36 13.36 20.55 -7.42
N ASP A 37 13.32 20.78 -8.72
CA ASP A 37 14.48 20.82 -9.61
C ASP A 37 15.51 21.91 -9.24
N GLN A 38 15.13 22.90 -8.42
CA GLN A 38 16.03 23.94 -7.91
C GLN A 38 16.68 23.54 -6.58
N GLY A 39 16.36 22.35 -6.06
CA GLY A 39 16.84 21.85 -4.77
C GLY A 39 16.11 22.45 -3.58
N ARG A 40 14.99 23.16 -3.78
CA ARG A 40 14.18 23.68 -2.66
C ARG A 40 13.39 22.54 -2.04
N VAL A 41 13.38 22.49 -0.73
CA VAL A 41 12.71 21.43 0.03
C VAL A 41 11.32 21.90 0.41
N TRP A 42 10.31 21.17 -0.06
CA TRP A 42 8.90 21.39 0.24
C TRP A 42 8.46 20.38 1.28
N LEU A 43 7.83 20.81 2.36
CA LEU A 43 7.35 19.87 3.38
C LEU A 43 6.05 20.32 4.01
N VAL A 44 5.29 19.36 4.53
CA VAL A 44 4.10 19.61 5.32
C VAL A 44 4.50 19.71 6.79
N ALA A 45 4.13 20.81 7.45
CA ALA A 45 4.14 20.92 8.90
C ALA A 45 2.72 20.73 9.43
N CYS A 46 2.48 19.62 10.14
CA CYS A 46 1.15 19.31 10.64
C CYS A 46 0.87 20.00 11.98
N HIS A 47 -0.22 20.76 12.02
CA HIS A 47 -0.73 21.48 13.18
C HIS A 47 -2.12 21.02 13.62
N THR A 48 -2.72 20.06 12.92
CA THR A 48 -4.13 19.69 13.13
C THR A 48 -4.36 18.24 13.54
N HIS A 49 -3.40 17.33 13.29
CA HIS A 49 -3.53 15.92 13.67
C HIS A 49 -3.59 15.72 15.19
N PHE A 50 -4.72 15.18 15.68
CA PHE A 50 -5.00 14.99 17.12
C PHE A 50 -4.54 16.16 17.98
N ARG A 51 -4.90 17.37 17.55
CA ARG A 51 -4.48 18.62 18.18
C ARG A 51 -4.89 18.65 19.67
N PRO A 52 -3.92 18.71 20.61
CA PRO A 52 -4.25 18.75 22.03
C PRO A 52 -4.76 20.13 22.45
N GLU A 53 -5.48 20.18 23.57
CA GLU A 53 -5.87 21.44 24.20
C GLU A 53 -4.64 22.29 24.54
N GLY A 54 -4.71 23.60 24.28
CA GLY A 54 -3.60 24.52 24.53
C GLY A 54 -2.46 24.48 23.50
N TYR A 55 -2.57 23.69 22.43
CA TYR A 55 -1.57 23.69 21.35
C TYR A 55 -1.44 25.08 20.71
N THR A 56 -0.22 25.63 20.75
CA THR A 56 0.10 26.93 20.15
C THR A 56 0.66 26.71 18.74
N GLY A 57 -0.07 27.16 17.71
CA GLY A 57 0.32 27.06 16.31
C GLY A 57 -0.85 27.38 15.38
N PRO A 58 -0.62 27.47 14.07
CA PRO A 58 -1.66 27.71 13.06
C PRO A 58 -2.90 26.82 13.19
N GLY A 59 -4.05 27.31 12.74
CA GLY A 59 -5.31 26.54 12.74
C GLY A 59 -5.40 25.47 11.65
N HIS A 60 -4.49 25.53 10.67
CA HIS A 60 -4.37 24.64 9.53
C HIS A 60 -2.93 24.13 9.43
N ASP A 61 -2.71 23.04 8.70
CA ASP A 61 -1.37 22.58 8.37
C ASP A 61 -0.71 23.54 7.38
N GLU A 62 0.62 23.66 7.42
CA GLU A 62 1.38 24.52 6.53
C GLU A 62 2.18 23.69 5.51
N VAL A 63 2.15 24.08 4.24
CA VAL A 63 3.16 23.69 3.25
C VAL A 63 4.30 24.70 3.33
N LEU A 64 5.43 24.24 3.83
CA LEU A 64 6.65 25.03 4.00
C LEU A 64 7.61 24.81 2.83
N VAL A 65 8.39 25.83 2.53
CA VAL A 65 9.50 25.75 1.56
C VAL A 65 10.78 26.26 2.22
N PHE A 66 11.86 25.50 2.07
CA PHE A 66 13.22 25.84 2.46
C PHE A 66 14.13 25.80 1.24
N ASP A 67 15.28 26.47 1.30
CA ASP A 67 16.38 26.21 0.37
C ASP A 67 17.06 24.85 0.65
N ALA A 68 18.03 24.48 -0.20
CA ALA A 68 18.74 23.21 -0.11
C ALA A 68 19.53 23.02 1.20
N GLU A 69 19.84 24.11 1.89
CA GLU A 69 20.53 24.15 3.18
C GLU A 69 19.57 24.19 4.38
N GLY A 70 18.26 24.12 4.16
CA GLY A 70 17.23 24.17 5.21
C GLY A 70 16.98 25.58 5.77
N LYS A 71 17.31 26.63 5.03
CA LYS A 71 17.11 28.03 5.41
C LYS A 71 16.01 28.66 4.57
N ASN A 72 15.82 29.98 4.74
CA ASN A 72 14.87 30.78 3.96
C ASN A 72 13.43 30.24 4.00
N ARG A 73 13.01 29.77 5.19
CA ARG A 73 11.67 29.26 5.46
C ARG A 73 10.59 30.23 4.96
N ARG A 74 9.65 29.73 4.17
CA ARG A 74 8.40 30.44 3.81
C ARG A 74 7.21 29.49 3.84
N VAL A 75 6.02 30.04 4.06
CA VAL A 75 4.75 29.31 3.97
C VAL A 75 4.19 29.51 2.56
N PHE A 76 4.04 28.42 1.82
CA PHE A 76 3.43 28.42 0.49
C PHE A 76 1.90 28.30 0.57
N TYR A 77 1.39 27.41 1.42
CA TYR A 77 -0.05 27.15 1.57
C TYR A 77 -0.40 26.79 3.02
N ASN A 78 -1.60 27.14 3.50
CA ASN A 78 -1.98 26.88 4.88
C ASN A 78 -3.50 26.71 5.11
N ALA A 79 -4.16 25.90 4.27
CA ALA A 79 -5.62 25.70 4.36
C ALA A 79 -6.04 24.24 4.62
N THR A 80 -5.09 23.31 4.73
CA THR A 80 -5.37 21.87 4.89
C THR A 80 -5.42 21.42 6.35
N THR A 81 -5.94 20.21 6.57
CA THR A 81 -6.12 19.56 7.86
C THR A 81 -5.71 18.09 7.78
N ALA A 82 -4.94 17.62 8.76
CA ALA A 82 -4.37 16.29 8.82
C ALA A 82 -3.81 15.85 7.46
N THR A 83 -2.94 16.68 6.89
CA THR A 83 -2.32 16.45 5.59
C THR A 83 -1.31 15.31 5.71
N MET A 84 -1.48 14.26 4.91
CA MET A 84 -0.78 12.98 5.04
C MET A 84 0.37 12.78 4.06
N ASN A 85 0.42 13.57 2.98
CA ASN A 85 1.47 13.45 1.96
C ASN A 85 1.58 14.72 1.11
N LEU A 86 2.72 14.90 0.45
CA LEU A 86 3.01 15.98 -0.50
C LEU A 86 3.82 15.41 -1.67
N GLN A 87 3.44 15.77 -2.89
CA GLN A 87 4.19 15.49 -4.12
C GLN A 87 4.17 16.72 -5.02
N LEU A 88 5.32 17.15 -5.51
CA LEU A 88 5.40 18.17 -6.54
C LEU A 88 5.04 17.53 -7.89
N GLY A 89 4.26 18.23 -8.68
CA GLY A 89 3.74 17.72 -9.94
C GLY A 89 4.06 18.62 -11.13
N PRO A 90 3.57 18.23 -12.32
CA PRO A 90 3.80 18.99 -13.54
C PRO A 90 3.22 20.40 -13.44
N ASP A 91 3.77 21.31 -14.25
CA ASP A 91 3.29 22.70 -14.39
C ASP A 91 3.22 23.50 -13.08
N GLY A 92 4.07 23.19 -12.09
CA GLY A 92 4.18 23.91 -10.82
C GLY A 92 3.04 23.63 -9.83
N TRP A 93 2.28 22.56 -10.04
CA TRP A 93 1.26 22.10 -9.10
C TRP A 93 1.89 21.36 -7.91
N VAL A 94 1.37 21.59 -6.71
CA VAL A 94 1.72 20.87 -5.48
C VAL A 94 0.55 20.01 -5.08
N TYR A 95 0.72 18.70 -5.11
CA TYR A 95 -0.30 17.70 -4.80
C TYR A 95 -0.24 17.36 -3.31
N LEU A 96 -1.40 17.28 -2.67
CA LEU A 96 -1.54 17.00 -1.24
C LEU A 96 -2.57 15.89 -1.03
N ALA A 97 -2.32 15.05 -0.05
CA ALA A 97 -3.29 14.07 0.43
C ALA A 97 -3.83 14.51 1.80
N GLU A 98 -5.15 14.61 1.92
CA GLU A 98 -5.87 14.61 3.20
C GLU A 98 -6.64 13.29 3.30
N ARG A 99 -7.14 12.97 4.50
CA ARG A 99 -7.90 11.73 4.74
C ARG A 99 -8.96 11.46 3.65
N SER A 100 -9.74 12.49 3.31
CA SER A 100 -10.93 12.35 2.46
C SER A 100 -10.81 12.96 1.07
N ARG A 101 -9.64 13.47 0.68
CA ARG A 101 -9.41 13.94 -0.69
C ARG A 101 -7.94 13.97 -1.10
N ILE A 102 -7.71 13.79 -2.40
CA ILE A 102 -6.49 14.27 -3.06
C ILE A 102 -6.80 15.63 -3.65
N LEU A 103 -5.93 16.61 -3.39
CA LEU A 103 -6.04 17.96 -3.93
C LEU A 103 -4.71 18.41 -4.53
N ARG A 104 -4.74 19.50 -5.30
CA ARG A 104 -3.54 20.20 -5.78
C ARG A 104 -3.67 21.70 -5.63
N VAL A 105 -2.54 22.36 -5.39
CA VAL A 105 -2.44 23.80 -5.17
C VAL A 105 -1.39 24.39 -6.12
N LYS A 106 -1.66 25.57 -6.68
CA LYS A 106 -0.74 26.29 -7.56
C LYS A 106 -0.63 27.76 -7.17
N ASP A 107 0.54 28.33 -7.41
CA ASP A 107 0.81 29.76 -7.39
C ASP A 107 0.64 30.29 -8.82
N THR A 108 -0.39 31.10 -9.06
CA THR A 108 -0.73 31.59 -10.41
C THR A 108 -0.14 32.94 -10.75
N ASP A 109 0.31 33.71 -9.76
CA ASP A 109 0.86 35.07 -9.94
C ASP A 109 2.37 35.19 -9.67
N GLY A 110 2.99 34.14 -9.12
CA GLY A 110 4.43 34.04 -8.86
C GLY A 110 4.88 34.74 -7.57
N ASP A 111 3.97 35.06 -6.65
CA ASP A 111 4.31 35.68 -5.36
C ASP A 111 4.91 34.70 -4.34
N GLY A 112 4.93 33.41 -4.68
CA GLY A 112 5.41 32.33 -3.83
C GLY A 112 4.34 31.76 -2.90
N LYS A 113 3.05 31.99 -3.15
CA LYS A 113 1.95 31.41 -2.38
C LYS A 113 0.95 30.71 -3.29
N GLY A 114 0.43 29.60 -2.80
CA GLY A 114 -0.66 28.89 -3.46
C GLY A 114 -1.95 29.70 -3.39
N ASP A 115 -2.54 30.02 -4.54
CA ASP A 115 -3.76 30.82 -4.68
C ASP A 115 -4.90 30.08 -5.40
N LEU A 116 -4.60 28.97 -6.08
CA LEU A 116 -5.55 28.12 -6.79
C LEU A 116 -5.52 26.70 -6.22
N GLU A 117 -6.64 26.23 -5.67
CA GLU A 117 -6.84 24.86 -5.20
C GLU A 117 -7.83 24.10 -6.09
N GLU A 118 -7.52 22.85 -6.41
CA GLU A 118 -8.42 21.92 -7.09
C GLU A 118 -8.45 20.57 -6.37
N THR A 119 -9.65 20.02 -6.16
CA THR A 119 -9.81 18.66 -5.63
C THR A 119 -9.85 17.65 -6.79
N LEU A 120 -9.02 16.61 -6.70
CA LEU A 120 -8.80 15.60 -7.76
C LEU A 120 -9.54 14.29 -7.50
N ALA A 121 -9.69 13.93 -6.23
CA ALA A 121 -10.46 12.76 -5.82
C ALA A 121 -11.10 13.01 -4.47
N VAL A 122 -12.34 12.58 -4.27
CA VAL A 122 -13.08 12.69 -3.00
C VAL A 122 -13.44 11.30 -2.51
N LEU A 123 -13.11 11.01 -1.24
CA LEU A 123 -13.47 9.80 -0.53
C LEU A 123 -14.68 10.07 0.36
N ASP A 124 -15.80 9.46 0.03
CA ASP A 124 -17.01 9.43 0.86
C ASP A 124 -17.01 8.16 1.72
N THR A 125 -17.03 8.34 3.04
CA THR A 125 -17.08 7.25 4.03
C THR A 125 -17.49 7.78 5.40
N LEU A 126 -18.02 6.89 6.24
CA LEU A 126 -18.36 7.20 7.64
C LEU A 126 -17.15 7.19 8.58
N ALA A 127 -16.01 6.62 8.16
CA ALA A 127 -14.80 6.57 8.97
C ALA A 127 -14.09 7.93 8.97
N ASP A 128 -13.58 8.35 10.14
CA ASP A 128 -13.00 9.68 10.34
C ASP A 128 -11.57 9.65 10.90
N TYR A 129 -11.00 8.45 11.11
CA TYR A 129 -9.64 8.32 11.63
C TYR A 129 -8.60 8.87 10.63
N PRO A 130 -7.72 9.79 11.03
CA PRO A 130 -7.01 10.64 10.06
C PRO A 130 -6.10 9.93 9.06
N HIS A 131 -5.50 8.80 9.44
CA HIS A 131 -4.43 8.17 8.68
C HIS A 131 -4.76 6.73 8.22
N ASN A 132 -6.04 6.34 8.21
CA ASN A 132 -6.53 5.17 7.45
C ASN A 132 -7.39 5.59 6.23
N GLY A 133 -7.27 6.84 5.81
CA GLY A 133 -7.83 7.38 4.58
C GLY A 133 -6.80 7.38 3.44
N LEU A 134 -6.84 8.44 2.62
CA LEU A 134 -5.88 8.64 1.53
C LEU A 134 -4.51 9.09 2.06
N SER A 135 -3.43 8.52 1.54
CA SER A 135 -2.08 8.79 2.04
C SER A 135 -1.01 8.81 0.95
N GLY A 136 -0.27 7.71 0.77
CA GLY A 136 0.88 7.62 -0.12
C GLY A 136 0.56 8.11 -1.53
N MET A 137 1.50 8.82 -2.13
CA MET A 137 1.42 9.30 -3.51
C MET A 137 2.76 9.10 -4.21
N ALA A 138 2.72 8.77 -5.49
CA ALA A 138 3.89 8.67 -6.35
C ALA A 138 3.53 8.96 -7.81
N TRP A 139 4.43 9.61 -8.52
CA TRP A 139 4.29 9.82 -9.96
C TRP A 139 4.74 8.59 -10.74
N ASP A 140 3.89 8.11 -11.64
CA ASP A 140 4.33 7.24 -12.71
C ASP A 140 5.14 8.06 -13.73
N PRO A 141 6.36 7.63 -14.12
CA PRO A 141 7.13 8.24 -15.19
C PRO A 141 6.37 8.43 -16.52
N GLN A 142 5.28 7.69 -16.73
CA GLN A 142 4.38 7.79 -17.89
C GLN A 142 3.27 8.85 -17.71
N GLY A 143 3.24 9.58 -16.60
CA GLY A 143 2.42 10.79 -16.42
C GLY A 143 1.13 10.63 -15.61
N GLY A 144 0.95 9.54 -14.86
CA GLY A 144 -0.21 9.34 -13.98
C GLY A 144 0.15 9.46 -12.50
N LEU A 145 -0.81 9.90 -11.67
CA LEU A 145 -0.65 9.91 -10.22
C LEU A 145 -1.12 8.55 -9.67
N VAL A 146 -0.25 7.89 -8.90
CA VAL A 146 -0.58 6.68 -8.14
C VAL A 146 -0.72 7.06 -6.68
N PHE A 147 -1.79 6.63 -6.01
CA PHE A 147 -2.02 6.93 -4.60
C PHE A 147 -2.74 5.79 -3.88
N SER A 148 -2.71 5.81 -2.54
CA SER A 148 -3.26 4.74 -1.70
C SER A 148 -4.42 5.17 -0.81
N LEU A 149 -5.20 4.18 -0.38
CA LEU A 149 -6.25 4.25 0.63
C LEU A 149 -6.04 3.14 1.67
N GLY A 150 -6.20 3.45 2.96
CA GLY A 150 -6.24 2.46 4.04
C GLY A 150 -7.57 1.69 4.16
N GLU A 151 -7.66 0.80 5.14
CA GLU A 151 -8.78 -0.15 5.29
C GLU A 151 -10.13 0.45 5.74
N ASN A 152 -10.14 1.70 6.21
CA ASN A 152 -11.35 2.46 6.61
C ASN A 152 -12.24 1.79 7.69
N PHE A 153 -11.66 1.08 8.65
CA PHE A 153 -12.33 0.35 9.74
C PHE A 153 -13.53 -0.49 9.29
N GLY A 154 -13.40 -1.17 8.14
CA GLY A 154 -14.47 -2.03 7.61
C GLY A 154 -15.71 -1.28 7.14
N LYS A 155 -15.66 0.05 7.03
CA LYS A 155 -16.75 0.88 6.52
C LYS A 155 -16.77 0.88 5.00
N ASP A 156 -17.97 1.02 4.46
CA ASP A 156 -18.15 1.27 3.04
C ASP A 156 -17.51 2.61 2.68
N TRP A 157 -16.93 2.66 1.50
CA TRP A 157 -16.35 3.88 0.96
C TRP A 157 -16.56 3.97 -0.55
N THR A 158 -16.64 5.19 -1.06
CA THR A 158 -16.65 5.49 -2.49
C THR A 158 -15.65 6.61 -2.79
N LEU A 159 -14.74 6.36 -3.72
CA LEU A 159 -13.77 7.31 -4.22
C LEU A 159 -14.21 7.81 -5.60
N THR A 160 -14.34 9.13 -5.75
CA THR A 160 -14.84 9.78 -6.99
C THR A 160 -13.79 10.71 -7.58
N GLY A 161 -13.43 10.52 -8.86
CA GLY A 161 -12.53 11.38 -9.63
C GLY A 161 -13.23 12.58 -10.27
N THR A 162 -12.48 13.48 -10.92
CA THR A 162 -13.01 14.74 -11.47
C THR A 162 -13.91 14.58 -12.69
N ASP A 163 -13.80 13.47 -13.41
CA ASP A 163 -14.68 13.08 -14.51
C ASP A 163 -15.89 12.25 -14.07
N GLY A 164 -16.08 12.07 -12.76
CA GLY A 164 -17.14 11.25 -12.19
C GLY A 164 -16.86 9.75 -12.19
N ALA A 165 -15.65 9.31 -12.56
CA ALA A 165 -15.25 7.91 -12.37
C ALA A 165 -15.30 7.54 -10.88
N GLN A 166 -15.93 6.40 -10.56
CA GLN A 166 -16.14 5.95 -9.18
C GLN A 166 -15.56 4.57 -8.94
N VAL A 167 -14.98 4.39 -7.76
CA VAL A 167 -14.59 3.09 -7.22
C VAL A 167 -15.09 2.98 -5.79
N SER A 168 -15.71 1.86 -5.45
CA SER A 168 -16.18 1.57 -4.10
C SER A 168 -15.54 0.30 -3.55
N GLY A 169 -15.53 0.17 -2.23
CA GLY A 169 -15.03 -1.01 -1.51
C GLY A 169 -15.40 -0.97 -0.04
N ARG A 170 -14.94 -1.97 0.71
CA ARG A 170 -15.28 -2.11 2.13
C ARG A 170 -14.25 -2.94 2.88
N GLY A 171 -13.56 -2.32 3.83
CA GLY A 171 -12.66 -3.03 4.74
C GLY A 171 -11.35 -3.51 4.15
N GLU A 172 -11.08 -3.22 2.87
CA GLU A 172 -9.73 -3.31 2.33
C GLU A 172 -9.24 -1.94 1.86
N GLY A 173 -7.97 -1.68 2.11
CA GLY A 173 -7.22 -0.62 1.46
C GLY A 173 -6.94 -0.96 -0.01
N GLY A 174 -6.45 0.03 -0.74
CA GLY A 174 -6.22 -0.08 -2.17
C GLY A 174 -5.12 0.83 -2.66
N VAL A 175 -4.62 0.51 -3.86
CA VAL A 175 -3.77 1.42 -4.65
C VAL A 175 -4.56 1.80 -5.89
N PHE A 176 -4.52 3.09 -6.24
CA PHE A 176 -5.32 3.71 -7.29
C PHE A 176 -4.41 4.48 -8.24
N ARG A 177 -4.92 4.74 -9.43
CA ARG A 177 -4.28 5.58 -10.44
C ARG A 177 -5.29 6.53 -11.04
N CYS A 178 -4.88 7.76 -11.28
CA CYS A 178 -5.62 8.74 -12.09
C CYS A 178 -4.64 9.57 -12.95
N ALA A 179 -5.20 10.33 -13.89
CA ALA A 179 -4.46 11.38 -14.60
C ALA A 179 -4.10 12.54 -13.65
N PRO A 180 -3.14 13.41 -13.99
CA PRO A 180 -2.73 14.52 -13.12
C PRO A 180 -3.88 15.49 -12.74
N ASP A 181 -4.95 15.52 -13.53
CA ASP A 181 -6.16 16.33 -13.29
C ASP A 181 -7.30 15.55 -12.61
N GLY A 182 -7.02 14.35 -12.09
CA GLY A 182 -7.97 13.51 -11.35
C GLY A 182 -8.92 12.67 -12.21
N LYS A 183 -8.79 12.73 -13.54
CA LYS A 183 -9.61 11.92 -14.46
C LYS A 183 -9.14 10.46 -14.54
N ALA A 184 -9.98 9.61 -15.12
CA ALA A 184 -9.70 8.19 -15.36
C ALA A 184 -9.27 7.44 -14.08
N LEU A 185 -9.89 7.80 -12.96
CA LEU A 185 -9.66 7.14 -11.67
C LEU A 185 -10.00 5.65 -11.76
N ARG A 186 -9.05 4.79 -11.39
CA ARG A 186 -9.26 3.35 -11.26
C ARG A 186 -8.45 2.76 -10.11
N ARG A 187 -8.95 1.67 -9.52
CA ARG A 187 -8.17 0.83 -8.60
C ARG A 187 -7.23 -0.08 -9.38
N ILE A 188 -5.97 -0.16 -8.95
CA ILE A 188 -4.95 -1.01 -9.56
C ILE A 188 -4.59 -2.22 -8.69
N ALA A 189 -4.76 -2.16 -7.37
CA ALA A 189 -4.59 -3.29 -6.47
C ALA A 189 -5.48 -3.14 -5.23
N ARG A 190 -5.74 -4.24 -4.52
CA ARG A 190 -6.58 -4.27 -3.30
C ARG A 190 -6.03 -5.21 -2.23
N GLY A 191 -6.67 -5.23 -1.06
CA GLY A 191 -6.35 -6.21 0.00
C GLY A 191 -5.23 -5.72 0.93
N PHE A 192 -5.19 -4.41 1.19
CA PHE A 192 -4.18 -3.77 2.02
C PHE A 192 -4.76 -3.33 3.36
N TRP A 193 -3.92 -3.26 4.39
CA TRP A 193 -4.26 -2.57 5.63
C TRP A 193 -4.09 -1.06 5.47
N ASN A 194 -2.86 -0.60 5.22
CA ASN A 194 -2.57 0.83 5.04
C ASN A 194 -1.25 1.06 4.29
N PRO A 195 -1.27 1.07 2.94
CA PRO A 195 -0.07 1.27 2.12
C PRO A 195 0.37 2.73 2.15
N PHE A 196 1.17 3.09 3.15
CA PHE A 196 1.44 4.48 3.52
C PHE A 196 2.55 5.12 2.67
N GLY A 197 3.59 4.35 2.35
CA GLY A 197 4.61 4.74 1.39
C GLY A 197 4.33 4.12 0.02
N LEU A 198 4.43 4.91 -1.05
CA LEU A 198 4.32 4.45 -2.43
C LEU A 198 5.50 4.95 -3.27
N LEU A 199 5.91 4.12 -4.23
CA LEU A 199 6.93 4.44 -5.23
C LEU A 199 6.52 3.83 -6.56
N VAL A 200 6.68 4.60 -7.64
CA VAL A 200 6.74 4.06 -9.00
C VAL A 200 8.16 4.28 -9.51
N ARG A 201 8.86 3.21 -9.84
CA ARG A 201 10.24 3.29 -10.35
C ARG A 201 10.26 3.69 -11.82
N ALA A 202 11.42 4.12 -12.31
CA ALA A 202 11.64 4.49 -13.71
C ALA A 202 11.29 3.38 -14.72
N ASP A 203 11.35 2.10 -14.30
CA ASP A 203 10.97 0.93 -15.10
C ASP A 203 9.47 0.59 -15.02
N GLY A 204 8.68 1.38 -14.28
CA GLY A 204 7.25 1.22 -14.11
C GLY A 204 6.85 0.21 -13.02
N GLU A 205 7.80 -0.45 -12.35
CA GLU A 205 7.47 -1.30 -11.19
C GLU A 205 7.03 -0.44 -10.00
N ILE A 206 5.96 -0.87 -9.34
CA ILE A 206 5.34 -0.14 -8.23
C ILE A 206 5.67 -0.88 -6.93
N PHE A 207 6.05 -0.13 -5.89
CA PHE A 207 6.32 -0.69 -4.57
C PHE A 207 5.56 0.09 -3.51
N ALA A 208 5.18 -0.60 -2.43
CA ALA A 208 4.59 0.02 -1.27
C ALA A 208 5.32 -0.43 0.00
N ALA A 209 5.46 0.51 0.95
CA ALA A 209 5.74 0.18 2.33
C ALA A 209 4.42 0.32 3.10
N GLU A 210 3.92 -0.80 3.61
CA GLU A 210 2.58 -0.90 4.14
C GLU A 210 2.60 -1.22 5.63
N ASN A 211 1.81 -0.46 6.39
CA ASN A 211 1.64 -0.66 7.83
C ASN A 211 0.70 -1.84 8.13
N ASP A 212 0.83 -2.38 9.34
CA ASP A 212 -0.02 -3.43 9.91
C ASP A 212 -0.57 -3.00 11.30
N PRO A 213 -1.52 -3.73 11.94
CA PRO A 213 -2.10 -3.36 13.23
C PRO A 213 -1.15 -3.33 14.43
N GLY A 214 0.13 -3.66 14.25
CA GLY A 214 1.07 -3.96 15.33
C GLY A 214 0.78 -5.30 16.04
N SER A 215 -0.33 -5.97 15.71
CA SER A 215 -0.72 -7.29 16.24
C SER A 215 -0.29 -8.44 15.33
N ARG A 216 0.24 -8.14 14.14
CA ARG A 216 0.84 -9.11 13.24
C ARG A 216 2.12 -8.56 12.58
N PRO A 217 3.08 -8.06 13.38
CA PRO A 217 4.35 -7.55 12.86
C PRO A 217 5.07 -8.67 12.09
N PRO A 218 5.90 -8.33 11.09
CA PRO A 218 6.35 -6.97 10.75
C PRO A 218 5.54 -6.31 9.62
N CYS A 219 5.63 -4.97 9.52
CA CYS A 219 5.12 -4.21 8.37
C CYS A 219 5.77 -4.68 7.05
N ARG A 220 5.06 -4.51 5.93
CA ARG A 220 5.34 -5.22 4.68
C ARG A 220 5.95 -4.30 3.61
N LEU A 221 7.10 -4.71 3.03
CA LEU A 221 7.52 -4.22 1.71
C LEU A 221 6.82 -5.06 0.64
N LEU A 222 6.03 -4.41 -0.21
CA LEU A 222 5.20 -5.04 -1.24
C LEU A 222 5.66 -4.61 -2.64
N HIS A 223 5.73 -5.57 -3.57
CA HIS A 223 5.77 -5.30 -5.01
C HIS A 223 4.33 -5.26 -5.51
N ILE A 224 3.85 -4.10 -5.94
CA ILE A 224 2.46 -3.86 -6.32
C ILE A 224 2.22 -4.29 -7.77
N VAL A 225 1.42 -5.34 -7.93
CA VAL A 225 1.05 -5.91 -9.22
C VAL A 225 -0.36 -5.44 -9.59
N GLU A 226 -0.52 -4.87 -10.78
CA GLU A 226 -1.85 -4.45 -11.25
C GLU A 226 -2.81 -5.66 -11.34
N GLY A 227 -4.00 -5.50 -10.76
CA GLY A 227 -5.07 -6.49 -10.66
C GLY A 227 -4.94 -7.45 -9.46
N ALA A 228 -3.85 -7.39 -8.70
CA ALA A 228 -3.60 -8.33 -7.61
C ALA A 228 -4.38 -7.98 -6.32
N ASP A 229 -4.57 -9.01 -5.52
CA ASP A 229 -5.17 -8.98 -4.19
C ASP A 229 -4.11 -9.35 -3.15
N TYR A 230 -3.94 -8.56 -2.09
CA TYR A 230 -2.98 -8.79 -1.01
C TYR A 230 -3.62 -9.41 0.24
N GLY A 231 -4.92 -9.73 0.16
CA GLY A 231 -5.62 -10.63 1.06
C GLY A 231 -6.17 -10.03 2.35
N TYR A 232 -5.82 -8.79 2.70
CA TYR A 232 -6.31 -8.17 3.93
C TYR A 232 -7.77 -7.71 3.82
N GLN A 233 -8.57 -7.96 4.85
CA GLN A 233 -9.98 -7.55 4.95
C GLN A 233 -10.39 -7.32 6.42
N TRP A 234 -10.63 -6.05 6.79
CA TRP A 234 -11.09 -5.66 8.13
C TRP A 234 -12.53 -6.10 8.41
N VAL A 235 -13.34 -6.37 7.39
CA VAL A 235 -14.74 -6.80 7.60
C VAL A 235 -14.87 -8.02 8.52
N TYR A 236 -13.84 -8.87 8.57
CA TYR A 236 -13.73 -10.04 9.43
C TYR A 236 -13.29 -9.74 10.87
N GLY A 237 -13.20 -8.46 11.24
CA GLY A 237 -12.84 -8.00 12.58
C GLY A 237 -11.38 -7.56 12.69
N SER A 238 -11.04 -7.02 13.86
CA SER A 238 -9.70 -6.50 14.17
C SER A 238 -8.69 -7.59 14.55
N ALA A 239 -9.14 -8.84 14.66
CA ALA A 239 -8.25 -9.95 14.96
C ALA A 239 -7.20 -10.14 13.85
N PRO A 240 -5.92 -10.33 14.19
CA PRO A 240 -4.86 -10.46 13.19
C PRO A 240 -4.94 -11.79 12.42
N VAL A 241 -5.70 -12.77 12.93
CA VAL A 241 -5.83 -14.11 12.38
C VAL A 241 -7.30 -14.38 12.10
N HIS A 242 -7.61 -14.68 10.85
CA HIS A 242 -8.92 -15.09 10.39
C HIS A 242 -8.73 -16.00 9.15
N PRO A 243 -9.53 -17.08 8.96
CA PRO A 243 -9.32 -18.02 7.86
C PRO A 243 -9.40 -17.38 6.46
N PHE A 244 -10.10 -16.26 6.32
CA PHE A 244 -10.26 -15.55 5.04
C PHE A 244 -9.40 -14.29 4.89
N VAL A 245 -8.50 -14.03 5.84
CA VAL A 245 -7.55 -12.90 5.78
C VAL A 245 -6.15 -13.43 5.48
N ALA A 246 -5.47 -12.82 4.51
CA ALA A 246 -4.07 -13.09 4.20
C ALA A 246 -3.19 -11.86 4.45
N TRP A 247 -1.97 -12.12 4.92
CA TRP A 247 -0.94 -11.11 5.15
C TRP A 247 0.33 -11.39 4.33
N ASN A 248 0.62 -12.66 4.07
CA ASN A 248 1.86 -13.11 3.47
C ASN A 248 1.60 -13.90 2.18
N GLY A 249 0.45 -13.69 1.54
CA GLY A 249 0.04 -14.44 0.36
C GLY A 249 -0.33 -15.90 0.67
N GLU A 250 -0.73 -16.21 1.91
CA GLU A 250 -1.03 -17.58 2.33
C GLU A 250 -2.36 -18.13 1.76
N LEU A 251 -3.21 -17.25 1.21
CA LEU A 251 -4.46 -17.64 0.54
C LEU A 251 -4.27 -17.73 -0.97
N ARG A 252 -4.98 -18.68 -1.61
CA ARG A 252 -4.89 -18.86 -3.06
C ARG A 252 -5.37 -17.61 -3.79
N GLY A 253 -4.56 -17.19 -4.75
CA GLY A 253 -4.83 -16.02 -5.58
C GLY A 253 -4.52 -14.69 -4.89
N THR A 254 -3.84 -14.68 -3.75
CA THR A 254 -3.28 -13.46 -3.14
C THR A 254 -1.76 -13.40 -3.28
N LEU A 255 -1.20 -12.17 -3.25
CA LEU A 255 0.24 -11.93 -3.23
C LEU A 255 0.73 -11.55 -1.83
N GLY A 256 1.99 -11.87 -1.56
CA GLY A 256 2.64 -11.64 -0.27
C GLY A 256 3.74 -10.57 -0.32
N MET A 257 4.38 -10.37 0.83
CA MET A 257 5.48 -9.42 0.96
C MET A 257 6.75 -9.88 0.24
N VAL A 258 7.50 -8.91 -0.28
CA VAL A 258 8.88 -9.11 -0.76
C VAL A 258 9.81 -9.32 0.42
N HIS A 259 9.64 -8.51 1.48
CA HIS A 259 10.41 -8.59 2.72
C HIS A 259 9.73 -7.79 3.86
N PRO A 260 10.01 -8.11 5.14
CA PRO A 260 9.72 -7.24 6.27
C PRO A 260 10.40 -5.86 6.21
N CYS A 261 9.68 -4.77 6.46
CA CYS A 261 10.24 -3.40 6.40
C CYS A 261 10.30 -2.64 7.74
N GLY A 262 10.04 -3.32 8.86
CA GLY A 262 10.08 -2.74 10.21
C GLY A 262 8.71 -2.39 10.72
N GLU A 263 8.61 -1.35 11.55
CA GLU A 263 7.37 -0.90 12.16
C GLU A 263 7.14 0.59 11.87
N GLY A 264 5.92 0.96 11.47
CA GLY A 264 5.61 2.33 11.11
C GLY A 264 6.34 2.86 9.87
N PRO A 265 6.50 2.11 8.75
CA PRO A 265 7.08 2.70 7.54
C PRO A 265 6.17 3.79 6.97
N CYS A 266 6.76 4.93 6.61
CA CYS A 266 6.01 6.10 6.13
C CYS A 266 6.42 6.57 4.72
N ALA A 267 7.52 6.05 4.17
CA ALA A 267 8.02 6.40 2.84
C ALA A 267 8.76 5.22 2.19
N ILE A 268 8.98 5.30 0.88
CA ILE A 268 9.75 4.33 0.12
C ILE A 268 10.31 5.01 -1.13
N LEU A 269 11.61 4.87 -1.38
CA LEU A 269 12.26 5.43 -2.57
C LEU A 269 13.22 4.43 -3.19
N ASP A 270 13.60 4.66 -4.44
CA ASP A 270 14.62 3.87 -5.12
C ASP A 270 16.03 4.28 -4.65
N LEU A 271 16.90 3.28 -4.54
CA LEU A 271 18.33 3.48 -4.31
C LEU A 271 19.11 2.45 -5.13
N GLY A 272 19.67 2.89 -6.26
CA GLY A 272 20.33 1.99 -7.21
C GLY A 272 19.37 0.88 -7.69
N GLY A 273 19.74 -0.38 -7.45
CA GLY A 273 18.93 -1.56 -7.72
C GLY A 273 18.03 -2.01 -6.58
N GLY A 274 17.90 -1.23 -5.51
CA GLY A 274 17.08 -1.54 -4.35
C GLY A 274 16.17 -0.39 -3.94
N LEU A 275 15.70 -0.48 -2.70
CA LEU A 275 14.75 0.47 -2.10
C LEU A 275 15.27 0.96 -0.74
N ILE A 276 14.96 2.19 -0.37
CA ILE A 276 15.25 2.76 0.95
C ILE A 276 13.94 3.05 1.67
N ILE A 277 13.84 2.64 2.94
CA ILE A 277 12.61 2.75 3.74
C ILE A 277 12.98 3.24 5.15
N PRO A 278 12.39 4.35 5.65
CA PRO A 278 12.45 4.71 7.05
C PRO A 278 11.42 3.91 7.86
N SER A 279 11.78 3.51 9.07
CA SER A 279 10.87 2.90 10.04
C SER A 279 10.77 3.77 11.27
N TRP A 280 9.57 4.33 11.47
CA TRP A 280 9.28 5.29 12.52
C TRP A 280 9.43 4.68 13.92
N SER A 281 8.85 3.50 14.16
CA SER A 281 8.88 2.83 15.47
C SER A 281 10.22 2.18 15.78
N ASP A 282 11.00 1.76 14.76
CA ASP A 282 12.31 1.13 14.96
C ASP A 282 13.48 2.14 14.95
N HIS A 283 13.19 3.42 14.74
CA HIS A 283 14.14 4.54 14.79
C HIS A 283 15.28 4.35 13.78
N ARG A 284 14.97 3.86 12.58
CA ARG A 284 15.99 3.46 11.60
C ARG A 284 15.64 3.82 10.17
N ILE A 285 16.67 3.80 9.33
CA ILE A 285 16.54 3.82 7.89
C ILE A 285 17.29 2.61 7.35
N ASP A 286 16.62 1.83 6.52
CA ASP A 286 17.14 0.59 5.97
C ASP A 286 17.13 0.62 4.43
N TYR A 287 18.10 -0.09 3.85
CA TYR A 287 18.18 -0.37 2.42
C TYR A 287 17.81 -1.83 2.14
N TYR A 288 17.12 -2.04 1.02
CA TYR A 288 16.56 -3.30 0.57
C TYR A 288 17.01 -3.57 -0.88
N PRO A 289 18.18 -4.22 -1.10
CA PRO A 289 18.60 -4.58 -2.45
C PRO A 289 17.62 -5.61 -3.04
N LEU A 290 16.94 -5.24 -4.13
CA LEU A 290 15.99 -6.14 -4.78
C LEU A 290 16.72 -7.17 -5.62
N THR A 291 16.32 -8.42 -5.50
CA THR A 291 16.75 -9.51 -6.39
C THR A 291 15.52 -10.14 -7.03
N ARG A 292 15.51 -10.25 -8.37
CA ARG A 292 14.40 -10.92 -9.05
C ARG A 292 14.36 -12.41 -8.69
N LYS A 293 13.18 -12.89 -8.32
CA LYS A 293 12.90 -14.30 -8.03
C LYS A 293 11.60 -14.67 -8.72
N GLY A 294 11.70 -15.49 -9.77
CA GLY A 294 10.56 -15.73 -10.65
C GLY A 294 10.09 -14.44 -11.31
N ALA A 295 8.78 -14.22 -11.37
CA ALA A 295 8.15 -13.01 -11.88
C ALA A 295 8.08 -11.88 -10.83
N GLY A 296 8.48 -12.14 -9.58
CA GLY A 296 8.50 -11.17 -8.49
C GLY A 296 9.91 -10.80 -8.03
N HIS A 297 9.99 -10.38 -6.79
CA HIS A 297 11.21 -9.95 -6.13
C HIS A 297 11.38 -10.62 -4.77
N THR A 298 12.62 -10.73 -4.33
CA THR A 298 13.00 -10.97 -2.93
C THR A 298 14.02 -9.91 -2.54
N SER A 299 14.26 -9.75 -1.25
CA SER A 299 15.23 -8.79 -0.72
C SER A 299 15.84 -9.32 0.57
N GLU A 300 16.88 -8.65 1.02
CA GLU A 300 17.36 -8.67 2.40
C GLU A 300 17.29 -7.25 2.98
N ARG A 301 17.66 -7.08 4.25
CA ARG A 301 17.73 -5.77 4.93
C ARG A 301 19.17 -5.39 5.25
N VAL A 302 19.57 -4.21 4.79
CA VAL A 302 20.86 -3.57 5.10
C VAL A 302 20.61 -2.30 5.89
N PRO A 303 20.84 -2.29 7.22
CA PRO A 303 20.64 -1.10 8.05
C PRO A 303 21.60 0.02 7.67
N LEU A 304 21.09 1.24 7.49
CA LEU A 304 21.88 2.42 7.12
C LEU A 304 22.08 3.37 8.29
N VAL A 305 21.00 3.64 9.01
CA VAL A 305 20.95 4.61 10.10
C VAL A 305 20.21 4.00 11.27
N LYS A 306 20.76 4.15 12.46
CA LYS A 306 20.10 3.84 13.72
C LYS A 306 20.04 5.08 14.58
N GLY A 307 18.86 5.43 15.08
CA GLY A 307 18.65 6.56 15.98
C GLY A 307 18.29 6.14 17.40
N SER A 308 18.23 7.14 18.27
CA SER A 308 17.70 6.99 19.62
C SER A 308 16.17 7.07 19.65
N ASP A 309 15.57 7.01 20.85
CA ASP A 309 14.13 7.24 21.06
C ASP A 309 13.65 8.65 20.62
N TYR A 310 14.58 9.52 20.24
CA TYR A 310 14.31 10.86 19.75
C TYR A 310 14.52 11.02 18.23
N PHE A 311 14.55 9.90 17.52
CA PHE A 311 14.61 9.86 16.06
C PHE A 311 13.43 9.02 15.57
N ARG A 312 12.54 9.67 14.82
CA ARG A 312 11.28 9.10 14.36
C ARG A 312 11.11 9.39 12.87
N PRO A 313 11.91 8.76 11.99
CA PRO A 313 11.94 9.13 10.58
C PRO A 313 10.60 8.80 9.92
N THR A 314 10.06 9.76 9.17
CA THR A 314 8.74 9.64 8.54
C THR A 314 8.84 9.73 7.02
N CYS A 315 8.92 10.95 6.48
CA CYS A 315 8.84 11.22 5.07
C CYS A 315 10.24 11.35 4.46
N MET A 316 10.38 11.02 3.18
CA MET A 316 11.63 11.14 2.46
C MET A 316 11.39 11.46 0.99
N ALA A 317 12.28 12.25 0.41
CA ALA A 317 12.29 12.66 -1.00
C ALA A 317 13.71 12.65 -1.54
N ARG A 318 13.86 12.56 -2.86
CA ARG A 318 15.16 12.61 -3.52
C ARG A 318 15.36 14.00 -4.15
N GLY A 319 16.48 14.64 -3.86
CA GLY A 319 16.85 15.92 -4.45
C GLY A 319 17.54 15.78 -5.82
N PRO A 320 17.62 16.86 -6.61
CA PRO A 320 18.32 16.88 -7.90
C PRO A 320 19.84 16.69 -7.76
N ASP A 321 20.39 16.90 -6.56
CA ASP A 321 21.79 16.63 -6.21
C ASP A 321 22.08 15.14 -5.93
N GLY A 322 21.05 14.29 -5.99
CA GLY A 322 21.13 12.86 -5.73
C GLY A 322 21.10 12.49 -4.24
N ALA A 323 21.03 13.46 -3.32
CA ALA A 323 20.85 13.20 -1.90
C ALA A 323 19.38 12.90 -1.57
N PHE A 324 19.15 12.27 -0.41
CA PHE A 324 17.81 12.13 0.15
C PHE A 324 17.58 13.20 1.20
N TYR A 325 16.42 13.83 1.14
CA TYR A 325 15.93 14.74 2.17
C TYR A 325 14.85 14.01 2.94
N LEU A 326 14.96 13.96 4.27
CA LEU A 326 14.00 13.24 5.10
C LEU A 326 13.63 14.02 6.35
N THR A 327 12.48 13.69 6.90
CA THR A 327 11.97 14.33 8.11
C THR A 327 11.81 13.35 9.25
N ASP A 328 11.83 13.85 10.48
CA ASP A 328 11.58 13.02 11.66
C ASP A 328 10.69 13.76 12.69
N TRP A 329 9.83 13.03 13.39
CA TRP A 329 8.90 13.57 14.39
C TRP A 329 9.56 13.88 15.74
N VAL A 330 10.79 13.41 15.99
CA VAL A 330 11.43 13.40 17.31
C VAL A 330 10.74 12.45 18.29
N PHE A 331 9.44 12.57 18.54
CA PHE A 331 8.73 11.79 19.56
C PHE A 331 7.72 10.81 18.95
N SER A 332 7.43 9.72 19.68
CA SER A 332 6.44 8.71 19.28
C SER A 332 4.99 9.14 19.52
N SER A 333 4.72 10.43 19.68
CA SER A 333 3.39 10.93 20.07
C SER A 333 2.53 11.16 18.84
N TYR A 334 1.38 10.50 18.78
CA TYR A 334 0.37 10.72 17.75
C TYR A 334 -0.29 12.12 17.86
N PRO A 335 -0.66 12.60 19.07
CA PRO A 335 -0.95 14.02 19.26
C PRO A 335 0.27 14.86 18.88
N ILE A 336 0.05 15.87 18.04
CA ILE A 336 1.08 16.83 17.62
C ILE A 336 1.74 17.51 18.83
N HIS A 337 3.04 17.76 18.74
CA HIS A 337 3.84 18.13 19.91
C HIS A 337 4.88 19.23 19.62
N GLN A 338 4.70 20.01 18.54
CA GLN A 338 5.57 21.14 18.15
C GLN A 338 7.05 20.77 17.93
N ARG A 339 7.33 19.53 17.53
CA ARG A 339 8.71 19.08 17.28
C ARG A 339 8.77 18.43 15.91
N GLY A 340 9.92 18.58 15.26
CA GLY A 340 10.19 18.05 13.94
C GLY A 340 11.61 18.40 13.55
N ARG A 341 12.19 17.61 12.65
CA ARG A 341 13.49 17.91 12.03
C ARG A 341 13.50 17.59 10.55
N LEU A 342 14.34 18.32 9.82
CA LEU A 342 14.67 18.12 8.43
C LEU A 342 16.15 17.74 8.32
N TRP A 343 16.43 16.66 7.58
CA TRP A 343 17.75 16.09 7.41
C TRP A 343 18.10 15.95 5.94
N LYS A 344 19.41 15.97 5.66
CA LYS A 344 20.01 15.54 4.40
C LYS A 344 20.82 14.26 4.62
N LEU A 345 20.51 13.23 3.85
CA LEU A 345 21.19 11.94 3.80
C LEU A 345 21.96 11.85 2.48
N GLU A 346 23.28 11.83 2.59
CA GLU A 346 24.22 11.76 1.46
C GLU A 346 24.87 10.39 1.44
N MET A 347 25.16 9.90 0.23
CA MET A 347 25.87 8.64 0.01
C MET A 347 27.05 8.87 -0.93
N ASP A 348 28.27 8.69 -0.43
CA ASP A 348 29.49 8.74 -1.26
C ASP A 348 29.56 7.49 -2.16
N PRO A 349 29.43 7.63 -3.49
CA PRO A 349 29.45 6.49 -4.41
C PRO A 349 30.78 5.71 -4.39
N GLN A 350 31.89 6.32 -3.99
CA GLN A 350 33.18 5.64 -3.92
C GLN A 350 33.28 4.71 -2.71
N ALA A 351 32.65 5.08 -1.59
CA ALA A 351 32.65 4.30 -0.35
C ALA A 351 31.44 3.36 -0.25
N ALA A 352 30.31 3.70 -0.86
CA ALA A 352 29.05 2.96 -0.76
C ALA A 352 28.96 1.78 -1.75
N THR A 353 30.01 0.96 -1.85
CA THR A 353 30.09 -0.19 -2.79
C THR A 353 29.13 -1.33 -2.47
N TRP A 354 28.45 -1.27 -1.33
CA TRP A 354 27.40 -2.21 -0.89
C TRP A 354 26.05 -1.92 -1.54
N ILE A 355 25.85 -0.74 -2.14
CA ILE A 355 24.64 -0.42 -2.89
C ILE A 355 24.62 -1.25 -4.18
N LYS A 356 23.52 -1.93 -4.43
CA LYS A 356 23.31 -2.61 -5.71
C LYS A 356 23.24 -1.54 -6.79
N ALA A 357 24.13 -1.59 -7.77
CA ALA A 357 24.30 -0.50 -8.72
C ALA A 357 23.06 -0.23 -9.59
N ALA A 358 22.40 -1.30 -10.05
CA ALA A 358 21.28 -1.21 -10.97
C ALA A 358 20.21 -2.27 -10.67
N PRO A 359 18.95 -2.02 -11.05
CA PRO A 359 17.88 -3.00 -10.97
C PRO A 359 18.17 -4.23 -11.84
N ASP A 360 17.65 -5.39 -11.43
CA ASP A 360 17.74 -6.58 -12.28
C ASP A 360 16.89 -6.41 -13.54
N PRO A 361 17.42 -6.78 -14.72
CA PRO A 361 16.63 -6.78 -15.94
C PRO A 361 15.44 -7.73 -15.80
N LEU A 362 14.35 -7.47 -16.52
CA LEU A 362 13.25 -8.44 -16.59
C LEU A 362 13.79 -9.81 -17.03
N ASN A 363 13.39 -10.86 -16.33
CA ASN A 363 13.65 -12.24 -16.75
C ASN A 363 12.44 -12.78 -17.55
N GLU A 364 12.51 -14.03 -17.99
CA GLU A 364 11.44 -14.64 -18.80
C GLU A 364 10.12 -14.73 -18.03
N ALA A 365 10.16 -15.12 -16.76
CA ALA A 365 8.97 -15.23 -15.90
C ALA A 365 8.27 -13.88 -15.71
N ALA A 366 9.02 -12.81 -15.42
CA ALA A 366 8.49 -11.47 -15.24
C ALA A 366 7.86 -10.93 -16.53
N ARG A 367 8.50 -11.12 -17.69
CA ARG A 367 7.93 -10.77 -19.00
C ARG A 367 6.64 -11.53 -19.27
N LEU A 368 6.67 -12.84 -19.07
CA LEU A 368 5.50 -13.69 -19.29
C LEU A 368 4.34 -13.29 -18.37
N ALA A 369 4.60 -13.01 -17.09
CA ALA A 369 3.58 -12.56 -16.17
C ALA A 369 2.95 -11.23 -16.61
N HIS A 370 3.74 -10.27 -17.08
CA HIS A 370 3.22 -9.02 -17.64
C HIS A 370 2.36 -9.27 -18.90
N ASP A 371 2.85 -10.09 -19.83
CA ASP A 371 2.13 -10.36 -21.08
C ASP A 371 0.84 -11.15 -20.85
N LEU A 372 0.83 -12.06 -19.87
CA LEU A 372 -0.38 -12.78 -19.44
C LEU A 372 -1.38 -11.86 -18.74
N ARG A 373 -0.95 -10.90 -17.91
CA ARG A 373 -1.87 -9.93 -17.28
C ARG A 373 -2.50 -9.00 -18.30
N THR A 374 -1.68 -8.45 -19.20
CA THR A 374 -2.12 -7.48 -20.22
C THR A 374 -2.81 -8.12 -21.43
N GLY A 375 -2.79 -9.45 -21.53
CA GLY A 375 -3.37 -10.18 -22.65
C GLY A 375 -2.56 -10.14 -23.94
N LYS A 376 -1.30 -9.67 -23.89
CA LYS A 376 -0.36 -9.75 -25.01
C LYS A 376 0.06 -11.18 -25.32
N ALA A 377 0.15 -12.04 -24.29
CA ALA A 377 0.41 -13.47 -24.46
C ALA A 377 -0.88 -14.28 -24.25
N THR A 378 -1.03 -15.31 -25.09
CA THR A 378 -2.02 -16.38 -24.93
C THR A 378 -1.28 -17.70 -24.86
N LEU A 379 -1.59 -18.53 -23.88
CA LEU A 379 -1.01 -19.86 -23.71
C LEU A 379 -2.10 -20.93 -23.76
N PRO A 380 -1.75 -22.19 -24.12
CA PRO A 380 -2.68 -23.31 -24.00
C PRO A 380 -3.19 -23.46 -22.57
N PHE A 381 -4.46 -23.86 -22.43
CA PHE A 381 -5.14 -24.02 -21.14
C PHE A 381 -4.32 -24.83 -20.12
N ALA A 382 -3.80 -25.99 -20.53
CA ALA A 382 -2.97 -26.84 -19.67
C ALA A 382 -1.69 -26.15 -19.16
N ARG A 383 -1.10 -25.23 -19.94
CA ARG A 383 0.06 -24.45 -19.51
C ARG A 383 -0.33 -23.36 -18.52
N LEU A 384 -1.47 -22.71 -18.72
CA LEU A 384 -1.97 -21.73 -17.75
C LEU A 384 -2.26 -22.37 -16.39
N LEU A 385 -2.87 -23.56 -16.37
CA LEU A 385 -3.10 -24.31 -15.14
C LEU A 385 -1.80 -24.71 -14.45
N ALA A 386 -0.81 -25.21 -15.20
CA ALA A 386 0.50 -25.54 -14.65
C ALA A 386 1.22 -24.31 -14.04
N LEU A 387 1.07 -23.13 -14.65
CA LEU A 387 1.61 -21.89 -14.10
C LEU A 387 0.85 -21.43 -12.85
N ALA A 388 -0.48 -21.51 -12.85
CA ALA A 388 -1.31 -21.17 -11.69
C ALA A 388 -1.03 -22.06 -10.47
N GLN A 389 -0.62 -23.30 -10.70
CA GLN A 389 -0.23 -24.29 -9.69
C GLN A 389 1.22 -24.16 -9.20
N GLY A 390 2.04 -23.30 -9.83
CA GLY A 390 3.47 -23.20 -9.56
C GLY A 390 3.82 -22.37 -8.33
N ASP A 391 5.08 -22.50 -7.89
CA ASP A 391 5.61 -21.80 -6.70
C ASP A 391 5.89 -20.30 -6.93
N ASP A 392 5.95 -19.86 -8.18
CA ASP A 392 6.10 -18.44 -8.54
C ASP A 392 4.75 -17.74 -8.45
N THR A 393 4.44 -17.19 -7.27
CA THR A 393 3.14 -16.60 -6.96
C THR A 393 2.76 -15.44 -7.88
N CYS A 394 3.74 -14.63 -8.33
CA CYS A 394 3.50 -13.51 -9.25
C CYS A 394 3.15 -14.00 -10.66
N LEU A 395 3.75 -15.11 -11.11
CA LEU A 395 3.42 -15.73 -12.39
C LEU A 395 2.11 -16.54 -12.31
N ALA A 396 1.87 -17.21 -11.17
CA ALA A 396 0.62 -17.91 -10.89
C ALA A 396 -0.57 -16.94 -10.88
N ASP A 397 -0.43 -15.78 -10.25
CA ASP A 397 -1.41 -14.69 -10.29
C ASP A 397 -1.71 -14.24 -11.73
N ALA A 398 -0.67 -14.02 -12.55
CA ALA A 398 -0.85 -13.67 -13.96
C ALA A 398 -1.58 -14.76 -14.76
N ALA A 399 -1.26 -16.02 -14.50
CA ALA A 399 -1.91 -17.17 -15.11
C ALA A 399 -3.38 -17.28 -14.71
N LEU A 400 -3.73 -17.00 -13.44
CA LEU A 400 -5.13 -16.95 -12.98
C LEU A 400 -5.92 -15.85 -13.68
N THR A 401 -5.32 -14.68 -13.89
CA THR A 401 -5.94 -13.59 -14.67
C THR A 401 -6.16 -14.02 -16.13
N ALA A 402 -5.22 -14.75 -16.73
CA ALA A 402 -5.39 -15.29 -18.08
C ALA A 402 -6.47 -16.40 -18.15
N LEU A 403 -6.52 -17.29 -17.15
CA LEU A 403 -7.56 -18.32 -17.01
C LEU A 403 -8.95 -17.70 -16.86
N ALA A 404 -9.08 -16.67 -16.02
CA ALA A 404 -10.33 -15.96 -15.82
C ALA A 404 -10.86 -15.38 -17.14
N ARG A 405 -9.99 -14.78 -17.97
CA ARG A 405 -10.36 -14.30 -19.31
C ARG A 405 -10.75 -15.44 -20.27
N ALA A 406 -10.07 -16.57 -20.19
CA ALA A 406 -10.35 -17.76 -21.01
C ALA A 406 -11.58 -18.58 -20.54
N SER A 407 -12.18 -18.25 -19.38
CA SER A 407 -13.28 -19.02 -18.77
C SER A 407 -14.65 -18.89 -19.43
N THR A 408 -14.75 -18.11 -20.51
CA THR A 408 -16.02 -17.89 -21.21
C THR A 408 -16.58 -19.21 -21.77
N GLY A 409 -17.81 -19.55 -21.36
CA GLY A 409 -18.47 -20.80 -21.74
C GLY A 409 -18.18 -22.00 -20.84
N TRP A 410 -17.38 -21.84 -19.77
CA TRP A 410 -17.22 -22.90 -18.78
C TRP A 410 -18.51 -23.13 -18.01
N THR A 411 -18.75 -24.40 -17.66
CA THR A 411 -19.87 -24.83 -16.81
C THR A 411 -19.35 -25.63 -15.61
N PRO A 412 -20.19 -25.86 -14.58
CA PRO A 412 -19.82 -26.75 -13.48
C PRO A 412 -19.41 -28.15 -13.93
N GLU A 413 -20.07 -28.70 -14.96
CA GLU A 413 -19.74 -30.01 -15.54
C GLU A 413 -18.34 -30.00 -16.17
N THR A 414 -17.98 -28.89 -16.83
CA THR A 414 -16.65 -28.70 -17.41
C THR A 414 -15.58 -28.79 -16.32
N LEU A 415 -15.78 -28.13 -15.17
CA LEU A 415 -14.85 -28.17 -14.04
C LEU A 415 -14.85 -29.53 -13.33
N ARG A 416 -16.02 -30.18 -13.19
CA ARG A 416 -16.12 -31.53 -12.59
C ARG A 416 -15.36 -32.60 -13.39
N ALA A 417 -15.25 -32.42 -14.70
CA ALA A 417 -14.47 -33.31 -15.56
C ALA A 417 -12.94 -33.12 -15.44
N MET A 418 -12.47 -32.05 -14.77
CA MET A 418 -11.05 -31.79 -14.56
C MET A 418 -10.47 -32.62 -13.41
N SER A 419 -9.13 -32.73 -13.40
CA SER A 419 -8.41 -33.22 -12.22
C SER A 419 -8.70 -32.34 -11.00
N ALA A 420 -8.54 -32.86 -9.77
CA ALA A 420 -8.81 -32.06 -8.57
C ALA A 420 -7.97 -30.76 -8.49
N PRO A 421 -6.65 -30.77 -8.76
CA PRO A 421 -5.86 -29.53 -8.83
C PRO A 421 -6.35 -28.55 -9.90
N ASP A 422 -6.64 -29.04 -11.10
CA ASP A 422 -7.09 -28.17 -12.20
C ASP A 422 -8.47 -27.56 -11.92
N ARG A 423 -9.37 -28.33 -11.32
CA ARG A 423 -10.68 -27.88 -10.86
C ARG A 423 -10.55 -26.77 -9.82
N LEU A 424 -9.68 -26.96 -8.82
CA LEU A 424 -9.41 -25.99 -7.77
C LEU A 424 -8.90 -24.66 -8.33
N TRP A 425 -7.85 -24.68 -9.15
CA TRP A 425 -7.29 -23.43 -9.68
C TRP A 425 -8.17 -22.76 -10.74
N SER A 426 -8.96 -23.54 -11.48
CA SER A 426 -10.02 -22.99 -12.34
C SER A 426 -11.10 -22.28 -11.52
N PHE A 427 -11.49 -22.85 -10.37
CA PHE A 427 -12.43 -22.22 -9.43
C PHE A 427 -11.88 -20.90 -8.87
N ILE A 428 -10.59 -20.86 -8.48
CA ILE A 428 -9.92 -19.62 -8.05
C ILE A 428 -9.91 -18.56 -9.17
N ALA A 429 -9.65 -18.97 -10.41
CA ALA A 429 -9.67 -18.04 -11.55
C ALA A 429 -11.07 -17.45 -11.80
N LEU A 430 -12.12 -18.26 -11.69
CA LEU A 430 -13.52 -17.82 -11.87
C LEU A 430 -13.93 -16.76 -10.84
N ARG A 431 -13.42 -16.86 -9.60
CA ARG A 431 -13.67 -15.89 -8.54
C ARG A 431 -13.23 -14.46 -8.91
N ARG A 432 -12.24 -14.32 -9.80
CA ARG A 432 -11.75 -13.02 -10.30
C ARG A 432 -12.66 -12.39 -11.36
N LYS A 433 -13.50 -13.19 -12.00
CA LYS A 433 -14.36 -12.74 -13.10
C LYS A 433 -15.64 -12.11 -12.58
N ASP A 434 -16.32 -12.83 -11.70
CA ASP A 434 -17.54 -12.36 -11.04
C ASP A 434 -17.70 -13.08 -9.70
N ILE A 435 -17.44 -12.37 -8.61
CA ILE A 435 -17.56 -12.94 -7.27
C ILE A 435 -19.03 -13.11 -6.85
N THR A 436 -19.99 -12.52 -7.58
CA THR A 436 -21.41 -12.65 -7.26
C THR A 436 -22.08 -13.85 -7.94
N ASP A 437 -21.37 -14.55 -8.82
CA ASP A 437 -21.89 -15.72 -9.54
C ASP A 437 -22.04 -16.94 -8.61
N GLU A 438 -23.25 -17.15 -8.10
CA GLU A 438 -23.60 -18.24 -7.17
C GLU A 438 -23.47 -19.64 -7.77
N GLN A 439 -23.42 -19.79 -9.11
CA GLN A 439 -23.37 -21.09 -9.78
C GLN A 439 -22.19 -21.93 -9.28
N TRP A 440 -21.04 -21.28 -9.11
CA TRP A 440 -19.79 -21.92 -8.76
C TRP A 440 -19.77 -22.43 -7.32
N PRO A 441 -20.00 -21.60 -6.27
CA PRO A 441 -20.07 -22.11 -4.91
C PRO A 441 -21.17 -23.15 -4.74
N ARG A 442 -22.33 -23.00 -5.42
CA ARG A 442 -23.41 -24.00 -5.38
C ARG A 442 -22.99 -25.36 -5.93
N ALA A 443 -22.15 -25.37 -6.96
CA ALA A 443 -21.67 -26.61 -7.57
C ALA A 443 -20.63 -27.35 -6.71
N PHE A 444 -19.88 -26.63 -5.86
CA PHE A 444 -18.64 -27.13 -5.25
C PHE A 444 -18.55 -27.04 -3.72
N LEU A 445 -19.50 -26.41 -3.03
CA LEU A 445 -19.54 -26.38 -1.55
C LEU A 445 -19.60 -27.80 -0.92
N ARG A 446 -20.12 -28.78 -1.67
CA ARG A 446 -20.23 -30.19 -1.27
C ARG A 446 -19.24 -31.10 -2.02
N ASP A 447 -18.19 -30.56 -2.63
CA ASP A 447 -17.17 -31.36 -3.30
C ASP A 447 -16.43 -32.26 -2.30
N THR A 448 -15.85 -33.35 -2.76
CA THR A 448 -15.05 -34.24 -1.91
C THR A 448 -13.69 -33.64 -1.54
N ASP A 449 -13.20 -32.68 -2.33
CA ASP A 449 -11.95 -31.98 -2.08
C ASP A 449 -12.12 -30.90 -0.98
N PRO A 450 -11.47 -31.04 0.19
CA PRO A 450 -11.59 -30.06 1.26
C PRO A 450 -11.05 -28.67 0.88
N GLU A 451 -10.05 -28.57 0.00
CA GLU A 451 -9.53 -27.26 -0.41
C GLU A 451 -10.54 -26.51 -1.27
N LEU A 452 -11.30 -27.23 -2.10
CA LEU A 452 -12.34 -26.61 -2.92
C LEU A 452 -13.53 -26.15 -2.06
N ARG A 453 -13.91 -26.93 -1.03
CA ARG A 453 -14.92 -26.54 -0.05
C ARG A 453 -14.51 -25.28 0.71
N PHE A 454 -13.24 -25.20 1.13
CA PHE A 454 -12.70 -24.01 1.81
C PHE A 454 -12.82 -22.76 0.92
N GLU A 455 -12.42 -22.87 -0.35
CA GLU A 455 -12.50 -21.75 -1.29
C GLU A 455 -13.94 -21.38 -1.66
N ALA A 456 -14.87 -22.35 -1.67
CA ALA A 456 -16.29 -22.09 -1.83
C ALA A 456 -16.86 -21.31 -0.64
N LEU A 457 -16.51 -21.67 0.60
CA LEU A 457 -16.89 -20.92 1.79
C LEU A 457 -16.32 -19.50 1.78
N ARG A 458 -15.05 -19.34 1.39
CA ARG A 458 -14.42 -18.02 1.25
C ARG A 458 -15.12 -17.17 0.19
N TRP A 459 -15.45 -17.75 -0.96
CA TRP A 459 -16.23 -17.08 -1.99
C TRP A 459 -17.59 -16.61 -1.44
N ILE A 460 -18.33 -17.50 -0.79
CA ILE A 460 -19.64 -17.20 -0.18
C ILE A 460 -19.54 -16.05 0.82
N ALA A 461 -18.53 -16.05 1.68
CA ALA A 461 -18.31 -15.00 2.69
C ALA A 461 -17.93 -13.66 2.05
N ASP A 462 -16.93 -13.65 1.17
CA ASP A 462 -16.42 -12.43 0.54
C ASP A 462 -17.48 -11.73 -0.35
N ALA A 463 -18.42 -12.49 -0.91
CA ALA A 463 -19.55 -11.94 -1.68
C ALA A 463 -20.85 -11.81 -0.87
N VAL A 464 -20.84 -12.18 0.41
CA VAL A 464 -22.01 -12.14 1.30
C VAL A 464 -23.25 -12.83 0.69
N LEU A 465 -23.06 -14.04 0.16
CA LEU A 465 -24.12 -14.80 -0.52
C LEU A 465 -25.10 -15.43 0.48
N THR A 466 -25.99 -14.61 1.04
CA THR A 466 -26.98 -15.04 2.06
C THR A 466 -27.88 -16.23 1.69
N PRO A 467 -28.16 -16.55 0.40
CA PRO A 467 -28.89 -17.77 0.05
C PRO A 467 -28.19 -19.09 0.45
N PHE A 468 -26.91 -19.07 0.82
CA PHE A 468 -26.15 -20.26 1.26
C PHE A 468 -26.22 -20.52 2.77
N LEU A 469 -26.92 -19.69 3.55
CA LEU A 469 -26.91 -19.75 5.02
C LEU A 469 -27.27 -21.15 5.54
N SER A 470 -28.33 -21.77 5.01
CA SER A 470 -28.77 -23.10 5.43
C SER A 470 -27.77 -24.21 5.08
N GLU A 471 -27.12 -24.14 3.92
CA GLU A 471 -26.08 -25.10 3.54
C GLU A 471 -24.83 -24.99 4.40
N VAL A 472 -24.42 -23.77 4.76
CA VAL A 472 -23.26 -23.54 5.65
C VAL A 472 -23.58 -24.01 7.08
N GLU A 473 -24.79 -23.72 7.58
CA GLU A 473 -25.24 -24.20 8.90
C GLU A 473 -25.31 -25.74 8.98
N ALA A 474 -25.75 -26.40 7.90
CA ALA A 474 -25.73 -27.85 7.82
C ALA A 474 -24.29 -28.41 7.87
N MET A 475 -23.31 -27.72 7.26
CA MET A 475 -21.91 -28.12 7.30
C MET A 475 -21.32 -28.02 8.72
N LEU A 476 -21.71 -27.03 9.52
CA LEU A 476 -21.29 -26.91 10.93
C LEU A 476 -21.80 -28.04 11.83
N SER A 477 -22.84 -28.74 11.41
CA SER A 477 -23.39 -29.91 12.12
C SER A 477 -22.66 -31.22 11.79
N ASP A 478 -21.73 -31.20 10.82
CA ASP A 478 -20.94 -32.38 10.42
C ASP A 478 -19.81 -32.63 11.43
N THR A 479 -19.95 -33.71 12.21
CA THR A 479 -18.95 -34.09 13.23
C THR A 479 -17.65 -34.65 12.65
N THR A 480 -17.58 -34.86 11.33
CA THR A 480 -16.39 -35.33 10.62
C THR A 480 -15.60 -34.19 9.98
N LEU A 481 -16.07 -32.95 10.14
CA LEU A 481 -15.43 -31.78 9.56
C LEU A 481 -14.06 -31.52 10.18
N ASP A 482 -13.04 -31.38 9.33
CA ASP A 482 -11.72 -30.99 9.82
C ASP A 482 -11.73 -29.56 10.38
N PHE A 483 -10.76 -29.27 11.26
CA PHE A 483 -10.72 -28.01 11.97
C PHE A 483 -10.67 -26.80 11.04
N ARG A 484 -9.89 -26.84 9.95
CA ARG A 484 -9.74 -25.71 9.03
C ARG A 484 -11.05 -25.42 8.29
N LEU A 485 -11.75 -26.46 7.86
CA LEU A 485 -13.07 -26.31 7.24
C LEU A 485 -14.14 -25.88 8.24
N PHE A 486 -14.04 -26.32 9.50
CA PHE A 486 -14.90 -25.83 10.57
C PHE A 486 -14.72 -24.32 10.79
N GLU A 487 -13.48 -23.86 10.89
CA GLU A 487 -13.18 -22.42 11.05
C GLU A 487 -13.72 -21.61 9.86
N ALA A 488 -13.51 -22.10 8.63
CA ALA A 488 -14.04 -21.45 7.43
C ALA A 488 -15.58 -21.43 7.39
N ALA A 489 -16.24 -22.52 7.79
CA ALA A 489 -17.69 -22.61 7.81
C ALA A 489 -18.28 -21.66 8.86
N LEU A 490 -17.63 -21.55 10.03
CA LEU A 490 -18.05 -20.65 11.10
C LEU A 490 -17.89 -19.18 10.69
N ALA A 491 -16.75 -18.83 10.08
CA ALA A 491 -16.51 -17.50 9.52
C ALA A 491 -17.55 -17.13 8.45
N ALA A 492 -17.85 -18.05 7.53
CA ALA A 492 -18.88 -17.83 6.52
C ALA A 492 -20.26 -17.67 7.16
N TRP A 493 -20.62 -18.51 8.12
CA TRP A 493 -21.90 -18.45 8.83
C TRP A 493 -22.08 -17.12 9.57
N ASN A 494 -21.05 -16.66 10.31
CA ASN A 494 -21.04 -15.37 10.99
C ASN A 494 -21.22 -14.21 10.00
N THR A 495 -20.54 -14.27 8.86
CA THR A 495 -20.66 -13.27 7.78
C THR A 495 -22.07 -13.22 7.20
N LEU A 496 -22.67 -14.37 6.87
CA LEU A 496 -24.01 -14.46 6.31
C LEU A 496 -25.11 -14.03 7.29
N ARG A 497 -24.83 -14.05 8.60
CA ARG A 497 -25.71 -13.52 9.65
C ARG A 497 -25.52 -12.03 9.93
N GLY A 498 -24.61 -11.36 9.21
CA GLY A 498 -24.32 -9.94 9.37
C GLY A 498 -23.33 -9.61 10.49
N GLU A 499 -22.66 -10.62 11.05
CA GLU A 499 -21.67 -10.48 12.12
C GLU A 499 -20.27 -10.97 11.69
N PRO A 500 -19.71 -10.53 10.54
CA PRO A 500 -18.43 -11.05 10.04
C PRO A 500 -17.26 -10.83 11.02
N GLY A 501 -17.33 -9.79 11.86
CA GLY A 501 -16.33 -9.50 12.88
C GLY A 501 -16.41 -10.38 14.14
N ALA A 502 -17.39 -11.28 14.25
CA ALA A 502 -17.44 -12.25 15.35
C ALA A 502 -16.30 -13.26 15.29
N GLY A 503 -15.60 -13.35 14.15
CA GLY A 503 -14.45 -14.22 13.96
C GLY A 503 -14.84 -15.69 13.89
N VAL A 504 -14.01 -16.53 14.50
CA VAL A 504 -14.13 -17.99 14.58
C VAL A 504 -14.08 -18.42 16.04
#